data_AF-A0A2J7PNI1-F1
#
_entry.id   AF-A0A2J7PNI1-F1
#
_cell.length_a   1.000
_cell.length_b   1.000
_cell.length_c   1.000
_cell.angle_alpha   90.00
_cell.angle_beta   90.00
_cell.angle_gamma   90.00
#
_symmetry.space_group_name_H-M   'P 1'
#
loop_
_entity.id
_entity.type
_entity.pdbx_description
1 polymer ?
#
loop_
_entity_poly.entity_id
_entity_poly.type
_entity_poly.pdbx_seq_one_letter_code
_entity_poly.pdbx_strand_id
1 'polypeptide(L)'
;MGANQEFCLRWSSYQEQLTEALRSLLEKELLVDVTLACDGRSLRAHRAILSACSSYFQELFQESEHPHPIVILKDVRFEELKALVKFMYHGEVTMNNDSLPGFLKTAETLHIRGLTNRVVPIHEVISSQRSKVM
;
A
#
# COMPACT_ATOMS: atom_id res chain seq x y z
N MET A 1 -41.21 13.24 -27.81
CA MET A 1 -39.87 13.23 -27.21
C MET A 1 -39.91 12.21 -26.08
N GLY A 2 -39.49 10.96 -26.33
CA GLY A 2 -39.43 9.95 -25.28
C GLY A 2 -38.29 10.28 -24.33
N ALA A 3 -38.56 10.36 -23.03
CA ALA A 3 -37.53 10.60 -22.04
C ALA A 3 -36.53 9.44 -22.08
N ASN A 4 -35.24 9.76 -22.23
CA ASN A 4 -34.17 8.77 -22.21
C ASN A 4 -34.06 8.25 -20.76
N GLN A 5 -34.31 6.96 -20.56
CA GLN A 5 -34.16 6.33 -19.23
C GLN A 5 -32.72 5.87 -19.05
N GLU A 6 -32.06 6.35 -18.00
CA GLU A 6 -30.73 5.91 -17.59
C GLU A 6 -30.82 4.88 -16.46
N PHE A 7 -30.01 3.82 -16.55
CA PHE A 7 -29.94 2.77 -15.53
C PHE A 7 -28.54 2.75 -14.90
N CYS A 8 -28.48 2.70 -13.56
CA CYS A 8 -27.25 2.56 -12.81
C CYS A 8 -27.12 1.14 -12.26
N LEU A 9 -26.11 0.40 -12.73
CA LEU A 9 -25.78 -0.94 -12.24
C LEU A 9 -24.66 -0.83 -11.21
N ARG A 10 -24.85 -1.43 -10.04
CA ARG A 10 -23.87 -1.42 -8.96
C ARG A 10 -23.46 -2.84 -8.61
N TRP A 11 -22.16 -3.06 -8.58
CA TRP A 11 -21.59 -4.25 -7.96
C TRP A 11 -21.30 -3.94 -6.48
N SER A 12 -22.15 -4.46 -5.59
CA SER A 12 -22.15 -4.14 -4.16
C SER A 12 -20.84 -4.46 -3.42
N SER A 13 -20.12 -5.49 -3.86
CA SER A 13 -18.85 -5.92 -3.26
C SER A 13 -17.63 -5.61 -4.14
N TYR A 14 -17.75 -4.65 -5.07
CA TYR A 14 -16.66 -4.28 -5.98
C TYR A 14 -15.35 -3.94 -5.26
N GLN A 15 -15.41 -3.08 -4.23
CA GLN A 15 -14.20 -2.64 -3.52
C GLN A 15 -13.48 -3.80 -2.82
N GLU A 16 -14.22 -4.65 -2.13
CA GLU A 16 -13.66 -5.81 -1.43
C GLU A 16 -13.04 -6.81 -2.42
N GLN A 17 -13.79 -7.18 -3.47
CA GLN A 17 -13.32 -8.14 -4.47
C GLN A 17 -12.15 -7.61 -5.30
N LEU A 18 -12.13 -6.31 -5.64
CA LEU A 18 -10.99 -5.70 -6.33
C LEU A 18 -9.75 -5.71 -5.43
N THR A 19 -9.90 -5.36 -4.16
CA THR A 19 -8.76 -5.36 -3.21
C THR A 19 -8.21 -6.77 -3.04
N GLU A 20 -9.09 -7.77 -2.89
CA GLU A 20 -8.68 -9.17 -2.80
C GLU A 20 -7.98 -9.67 -4.07
N ALA A 21 -8.49 -9.30 -5.24
CA ALA A 21 -7.84 -9.62 -6.51
C ALA A 21 -6.41 -9.03 -6.58
N LEU A 22 -6.23 -7.76 -6.18
CA LEU A 22 -4.93 -7.10 -6.16
C LEU A 22 -3.95 -7.76 -5.16
N ARG A 23 -4.43 -8.20 -3.99
CA ARG A 23 -3.63 -8.99 -3.04
C ARG A 23 -3.19 -10.30 -3.66
N SER A 24 -4.11 -11.03 -4.29
CA SER A 24 -3.80 -12.32 -4.94
C SER A 24 -2.76 -12.17 -6.06
N LEU A 25 -2.81 -11.07 -6.83
CA LEU A 25 -1.80 -10.76 -7.84
C LEU A 25 -0.42 -10.57 -7.21
N LEU A 26 -0.33 -9.84 -6.09
CA LEU A 26 0.93 -9.63 -5.37
C LEU A 26 1.48 -10.95 -4.83
N GLU A 27 0.65 -11.76 -4.17
CA GLU A 27 1.05 -13.04 -3.57
C GLU A 27 1.57 -14.04 -4.61
N LYS A 28 0.97 -14.04 -5.80
CA LYS A 28 1.38 -14.89 -6.93
C LYS A 28 2.48 -14.25 -7.79
N GLU A 29 2.91 -13.04 -7.45
CA GLU A 29 3.83 -12.21 -8.23
C GLU A 29 3.44 -12.09 -9.72
N LEU A 30 2.14 -12.01 -10.01
CA LEU A 30 1.60 -11.81 -11.35
C LEU A 30 1.54 -10.32 -11.64
N LEU A 31 1.92 -9.91 -12.86
CA LEU A 31 1.90 -8.50 -13.31
C LEU A 31 2.78 -7.53 -12.50
N VAL A 32 3.63 -8.05 -11.62
CA VAL A 32 4.61 -7.22 -10.91
C VAL A 32 5.64 -6.66 -11.89
N ASP A 33 5.88 -5.37 -11.79
CA ASP A 33 6.64 -4.56 -12.74
C ASP A 33 7.67 -3.65 -12.03
N VAL A 34 7.96 -3.93 -10.76
CA VAL A 34 9.04 -3.30 -10.00
C VAL A 34 9.58 -4.24 -8.92
N THR A 35 10.87 -4.09 -8.61
CA THR A 35 11.52 -4.70 -7.45
C THR A 35 11.98 -3.62 -6.48
N LEU A 36 11.59 -3.72 -5.21
CA LEU A 36 12.12 -2.88 -4.13
C LEU A 36 13.18 -3.68 -3.36
N ALA A 37 14.38 -3.13 -3.20
CA ALA A 37 15.50 -3.75 -2.53
C ALA A 37 15.97 -2.93 -1.32
N CYS A 38 16.19 -3.58 -0.18
CA CYS A 38 16.73 -2.99 1.04
C CYS A 38 17.36 -4.10 1.90
N ASP A 39 18.36 -3.77 2.73
CA ASP A 39 19.03 -4.74 3.63
C ASP A 39 19.48 -6.05 2.95
N GLY A 40 19.95 -5.97 1.70
CA GLY A 40 20.37 -7.15 0.92
C GLY A 40 19.24 -8.11 0.54
N ARG A 41 17.98 -7.73 0.80
CA ARG A 41 16.76 -8.47 0.46
C ARG A 41 15.93 -7.66 -0.54
N SER A 42 14.96 -8.30 -1.17
CA SER A 42 14.08 -7.64 -2.12
C SER A 42 12.66 -8.19 -2.10
N LEU A 43 11.72 -7.40 -2.60
CA LEU A 43 10.34 -7.76 -2.82
C LEU A 43 9.84 -7.18 -4.15
N ARG A 44 8.95 -7.92 -4.82
CA ARG A 44 8.34 -7.51 -6.08
C ARG A 44 6.95 -6.92 -5.81
N ALA A 45 6.54 -5.94 -6.61
CA ALA A 45 5.27 -5.25 -6.44
C ALA A 45 4.79 -4.65 -7.77
N HIS A 46 3.62 -4.02 -7.73
CA HIS A 46 3.05 -3.26 -8.84
C HIS A 46 3.30 -1.76 -8.66
N ARG A 47 3.93 -1.12 -9.65
CA ARG A 47 4.14 0.34 -9.71
C ARG A 47 2.83 1.10 -9.51
N ALA A 48 1.76 0.63 -10.16
CA ALA A 48 0.44 1.27 -10.08
C ALA A 48 -0.07 1.41 -8.63
N ILE A 49 0.06 0.34 -7.82
CA ILE A 49 -0.39 0.35 -6.43
C ILE A 49 0.55 1.21 -5.57
N LEU A 50 1.86 1.07 -5.75
CA LEU A 50 2.84 1.90 -5.04
C LEU A 50 2.61 3.40 -5.31
N SER A 51 2.42 3.80 -6.57
CA SER A 51 2.15 5.19 -6.96
C SER A 51 0.81 5.71 -6.41
N ALA A 52 -0.23 4.88 -6.36
CA ALA A 52 -1.51 5.28 -5.78
C ALA A 52 -1.38 5.59 -4.28
N CYS A 53 -0.50 4.87 -3.59
CA CYS A 53 -0.29 4.98 -2.15
C CYS A 53 0.85 5.90 -1.73
N SER A 54 1.71 6.36 -2.65
CA SER A 54 2.93 7.13 -2.34
C SER A 54 3.24 8.14 -3.43
N SER A 55 3.32 9.42 -3.07
CA SER A 55 3.76 10.46 -4.02
C SER A 55 5.23 10.26 -4.41
N TYR A 56 6.07 9.79 -3.50
CA TYR A 56 7.46 9.45 -3.78
C TYR A 56 7.58 8.40 -4.90
N PHE A 57 6.86 7.27 -4.78
CA PHE A 57 6.90 6.24 -5.82
C PHE A 57 6.23 6.72 -7.13
N GLN A 58 5.17 7.53 -7.03
CA GLN A 58 4.54 8.13 -8.20
C GLN A 58 5.54 8.96 -9.01
N GLU A 59 6.25 9.88 -8.37
CA GLU A 59 7.28 10.72 -9.00
C GLU A 59 8.42 9.86 -9.54
N LEU A 60 8.95 8.94 -8.72
CA LEU A 60 10.05 8.06 -9.09
C LEU A 60 9.73 7.23 -10.35
N PHE A 61 8.51 6.72 -10.48
CA PHE A 61 8.12 5.89 -11.61
C PHE A 61 7.69 6.68 -12.84
N GLN A 62 7.35 7.95 -12.72
CA GLN A 62 7.10 8.81 -13.89
C GLN A 62 8.39 9.08 -14.68
N GLU A 63 9.52 9.17 -13.99
CA GLU A 63 10.83 9.42 -14.60
C GLU A 63 11.51 8.14 -15.14
N SER A 64 10.97 6.95 -14.80
CA SER A 64 11.58 5.67 -15.16
C SER A 64 10.96 5.05 -16.41
N GLU A 65 11.75 5.00 -17.48
CA GLU A 65 11.41 4.31 -18.74
C GLU A 65 11.67 2.80 -18.70
N HIS A 66 12.31 2.30 -17.64
CA HIS A 66 12.65 0.87 -17.56
C HIS A 66 11.38 0.02 -17.32
N PRO A 67 11.21 -1.13 -18.02
CA PRO A 67 10.02 -1.98 -17.85
C PRO A 67 9.87 -2.56 -16.44
N HIS A 68 10.98 -2.86 -15.78
CA HIS A 68 11.01 -3.44 -14.42
C HIS A 68 12.15 -2.84 -13.58
N PRO A 69 12.04 -1.59 -13.08
CA PRO A 69 13.12 -0.96 -12.32
C PRO A 69 13.38 -1.68 -10.99
N ILE A 70 14.62 -1.60 -10.52
CA ILE A 70 15.01 -2.01 -9.17
C ILE A 70 15.24 -0.74 -8.34
N VAL A 71 14.38 -0.49 -7.36
CA VAL A 71 14.48 0.64 -6.45
C VAL A 71 15.22 0.22 -5.19
N ILE A 72 16.37 0.84 -4.93
CA ILE A 72 17.19 0.54 -3.76
C ILE A 72 16.88 1.57 -2.67
N LEU A 73 16.30 1.12 -1.56
CA LEU A 73 15.98 1.93 -0.40
C LEU A 73 17.08 1.77 0.65
N LYS A 74 17.81 2.86 0.91
CA LYS A 74 18.85 2.92 1.95
C LYS A 74 18.22 3.22 3.30
N ASP A 75 18.84 2.69 4.36
CA ASP A 75 18.45 2.95 5.76
C ASP A 75 16.99 2.56 6.10
N VAL A 76 16.42 1.61 5.34
CA VAL A 76 15.09 1.04 5.57
C VAL A 76 15.25 -0.42 5.93
N ARG A 77 14.64 -0.84 7.05
CA ARG A 77 14.68 -2.26 7.43
C ARG A 77 13.73 -3.05 6.55
N PHE A 78 14.14 -4.25 6.15
CA PHE A 78 13.30 -5.08 5.28
C PHE A 78 11.90 -5.35 5.84
N GLU A 79 11.78 -5.57 7.15
CA GLU A 79 10.47 -5.82 7.79
C GLU A 79 9.56 -4.58 7.78
N GLU A 80 10.13 -3.37 7.81
CA GLU A 80 9.37 -2.12 7.67
C GLU A 80 8.85 -1.96 6.25
N LEU A 81 9.72 -2.19 5.25
CA LEU A 81 9.32 -2.13 3.84
C LEU A 81 8.23 -3.15 3.53
N LYS A 82 8.40 -4.39 4.00
CA LYS A 82 7.43 -5.46 3.83
C LYS A 82 6.09 -5.10 4.48
N ALA A 83 6.11 -4.54 5.69
CA ALA A 83 4.90 -4.08 6.37
C ALA A 83 4.22 -2.93 5.62
N LEU A 84 4.98 -1.99 5.06
CA LEU A 84 4.43 -0.89 4.27
C LEU A 84 3.78 -1.37 2.98
N VAL A 85 4.44 -2.27 2.23
CA VAL A 85 3.83 -2.86 1.04
C VAL A 85 2.57 -3.63 1.42
N LYS A 86 2.57 -4.38 2.54
CA LYS A 86 1.35 -5.01 3.02
C LYS A 86 0.25 -3.98 3.29
N PHE A 87 0.55 -2.90 4.01
CA PHE A 87 -0.38 -1.81 4.27
C PHE A 87 -0.98 -1.23 2.99
N MET A 88 -0.18 -1.01 1.94
CA MET A 88 -0.67 -0.46 0.66
C MET A 88 -1.69 -1.37 -0.05
N TYR A 89 -1.59 -2.70 0.09
CA TYR A 89 -2.50 -3.65 -0.55
C TYR A 89 -3.69 -4.06 0.32
N HIS A 90 -3.59 -3.87 1.64
CA HIS A 90 -4.62 -4.30 2.58
C HIS A 90 -5.40 -3.12 3.19
N GLY A 91 -4.83 -1.92 3.19
CA GLY A 91 -5.33 -0.76 3.92
C GLY A 91 -4.97 -0.77 5.41
N GLU A 92 -4.38 -1.86 5.91
CA GLU A 92 -4.01 -2.03 7.31
C GLU A 92 -2.79 -2.96 7.47
N VAL A 93 -2.09 -2.84 8.60
CA VAL A 93 -1.03 -3.76 9.00
C VAL A 93 -0.94 -3.86 10.52
N THR A 94 -0.70 -5.06 11.03
CA THR A 94 -0.45 -5.30 12.45
C THR A 94 1.04 -5.48 12.69
N MET A 95 1.57 -4.83 13.73
CA MET A 95 2.96 -4.96 14.17
C MET A 95 3.08 -4.74 15.67
N ASN A 96 4.23 -5.13 16.22
CA ASN A 96 4.56 -4.86 17.63
C ASN A 96 4.91 -3.38 17.86
N ASN A 97 4.79 -2.94 19.11
CA ASN A 97 5.04 -1.54 19.48
C ASN A 97 6.49 -1.11 19.17
N ASP A 98 7.45 -2.03 19.30
CA ASP A 98 8.86 -1.77 19.08
C ASP A 98 9.20 -1.46 17.61
N SER A 99 8.41 -1.96 16.65
CA SER A 99 8.62 -1.70 15.21
C SER A 99 7.92 -0.45 14.71
N LEU A 100 6.93 0.07 15.45
CA LEU A 100 6.09 1.19 15.03
C LEU A 100 6.89 2.47 14.71
N PRO A 101 7.87 2.91 15.52
CA PRO A 101 8.60 4.14 15.23
C PRO A 101 9.36 4.09 13.89
N GLY A 102 10.02 2.96 13.62
CA GLY A 102 10.77 2.78 12.37
C GLY A 102 9.87 2.62 11.15
N PHE A 103 8.73 1.93 11.31
CA PHE A 103 7.68 1.86 10.29
C PHE A 103 7.15 3.24 9.91
N LEU A 104 6.76 4.06 10.89
CA LEU A 104 6.24 5.42 10.66
C LEU A 104 7.30 6.34 10.05
N LYS A 105 8.56 6.24 10.49
CA LYS A 105 9.67 7.00 9.89
C LYS A 105 9.86 6.66 8.41
N THR A 106 9.79 5.37 8.07
CA THR A 106 9.88 4.92 6.68
C THR A 106 8.66 5.37 5.88
N ALA A 107 7.46 5.29 6.45
CA ALA A 107 6.24 5.79 5.83
C ALA A 107 6.31 7.28 5.49
N GLU A 108 6.86 8.09 6.41
CA GLU A 108 7.10 9.52 6.21
C GLU A 108 8.07 9.79 5.07
N THR A 109 9.18 9.05 5.03
CA THR A 109 10.23 9.17 4.01
C THR A 109 9.71 8.81 2.62
N LEU A 110 8.84 7.79 2.54
CA LEU A 110 8.22 7.36 1.30
C LEU A 110 6.90 8.10 1.02
N HIS A 111 6.53 9.10 1.82
CA HIS A 111 5.29 9.88 1.67
C HIS A 111 4.02 9.00 1.48
N ILE A 112 3.86 7.99 2.35
CA ILE A 112 2.75 7.03 2.26
C ILE A 112 1.43 7.65 2.70
N ARG A 113 0.47 7.71 1.77
CA ARG A 113 -0.88 8.23 1.97
C ARG A 113 -1.57 7.46 3.11
N GLY A 114 -2.23 8.18 4.01
CA GLY A 114 -2.88 7.61 5.20
C GLY A 114 -1.97 7.42 6.41
N LEU A 115 -0.64 7.58 6.26
CA LEU A 115 0.33 7.51 7.36
C LEU A 115 1.10 8.81 7.60
N THR A 116 1.14 9.70 6.60
CA THR A 116 1.89 10.97 6.64
C THR A 116 1.03 12.22 6.81
N ASN A 117 -0.30 12.08 6.85
CA ASN A 117 -1.21 13.21 7.07
C ASN A 117 -1.35 13.51 8.56
N ARG A 118 -0.79 14.66 8.97
CA ARG A 118 -0.80 15.23 10.34
C ARG A 118 -2.19 15.52 10.95
N VAL A 119 -3.28 15.05 10.35
CA VAL A 119 -4.66 15.35 10.77
C VAL A 119 -5.37 14.12 11.36
N VAL A 120 -4.77 12.92 11.27
CA VAL A 120 -5.31 11.73 11.92
C VAL A 120 -4.46 11.45 13.17
N PRO A 121 -4.94 11.76 14.38
CA PRO A 121 -4.20 11.44 15.60
C PRO A 121 -3.92 9.92 15.64
N ILE A 122 -2.67 9.53 15.96
CA ILE A 122 -2.16 8.13 15.90
C ILE A 122 -3.11 7.11 16.55
N HIS A 123 -3.89 7.52 17.56
CA HIS A 123 -4.90 6.67 18.20
C HIS A 123 -6.04 6.17 17.27
N GLU A 124 -6.30 6.84 16.14
CA GLU A 124 -7.27 6.41 15.12
C GLU A 124 -6.65 5.45 14.09
N VAL A 125 -5.33 5.52 13.89
CA VAL A 125 -4.57 4.57 13.03
C VAL A 125 -4.39 3.24 13.75
N ILE A 126 -4.32 3.27 15.09
CA ILE A 126 -4.23 2.07 15.93
C ILE A 126 -5.66 1.62 16.27
N SER A 127 -6.25 0.75 15.44
CA SER A 127 -7.45 0.03 15.86
C SER A 127 -7.05 -0.96 16.98
N SER A 128 -7.35 -0.59 18.23
CA SER A 128 -7.29 -1.54 19.35
C SER A 128 -8.31 -2.65 19.08
N GLN A 129 -7.83 -3.88 18.88
CA GLN A 129 -8.69 -5.06 19.01
C GLN A 129 -9.16 -5.14 20.47
N ARG A 130 -10.28 -4.47 20.79
CA ARG A 130 -11.09 -4.85 21.95
C ARG A 130 -12.00 -5.98 21.51
N SER A 131 -11.66 -7.17 21.97
CA SER A 131 -12.48 -8.37 21.85
C SER A 131 -13.94 -8.07 22.17
N LYS A 132 -14.85 -8.42 21.25
CA LYS A 132 -16.21 -8.76 21.63
C LYS A 132 -16.12 -10.01 22.50
N VAL A 133 -16.15 -9.84 23.82
CA VAL A 133 -16.46 -10.92 24.77
C VAL A 133 -17.73 -10.51 25.49
N MET A 134 -18.78 -11.28 25.18
CA MET A 134 -20.08 -11.44 25.83
C MET A 134 -21.05 -10.25 25.80
#